data_AF-A0A2V5LG28-F1
#
_entry.id   AF-A0A2V5LG28-F1
#
_cell.length_a   1.000
_cell.length_b   1.000
_cell.length_c   1.000
_cell.angle_alpha   90.00
_cell.angle_beta   90.00
_cell.angle_gamma   90.00
#
_symmetry.space_group_name_H-M   'P 1'
#
loop_
_entity.id
_entity.type
_entity.pdbx_description
1 polymer ?
#
loop_
_entity_poly.entity_id
_entity_poly.type
_entity_poly.pdbx_seq_one_letter_code
_entity_poly.pdbx_strand_id
1 'polypeptide(L)'
;MKWFQQNRALGTILVVSGICVLLGAVLLYWRWSVWSEAKQTFDQATAERNRLQRLDPFPNDANYRKLQGYLERYNAALDKFKEDLKADVAAEPPLAPNEFQSRLRQATLAVEERARTNNVKLPDKFELGFDEFARTMPSTAVAALLGQELSQVQMFINILLDAKVDSITAFRRRPLPEERGASPTPTPSPGQRVATTAKPGGTPTPKLIERNVIEVTFKAAPGAARKVMNEITSSTSQFFIIRTLYVHNEKDKGPPHERTATPTPAPSPQASPGQSPAGALNFIVGNEHIEVSATIEMLRFTF
;
A
#
# COMPACT_ATOMS: atom_id res chain seq x y z
N MET A 1 36.40 -86.25 -15.59
CA MET A 1 37.49 -85.94 -14.64
C MET A 1 37.63 -87.08 -13.62
N LYS A 2 38.60 -88.00 -13.78
CA LYS A 2 38.74 -89.17 -12.87
C LYS A 2 39.48 -88.87 -11.55
N TRP A 3 40.04 -87.67 -11.42
CA TRP A 3 40.82 -87.24 -10.24
C TRP A 3 40.01 -87.18 -8.93
N PHE A 4 38.75 -86.76 -9.01
CA PHE A 4 37.88 -86.59 -7.83
C PHE A 4 37.43 -87.93 -7.21
N GLN A 5 37.39 -89.00 -8.01
CA GLN A 5 37.10 -90.36 -7.51
C GLN A 5 38.32 -90.98 -6.82
N GLN A 6 39.53 -90.57 -7.18
CA GLN A 6 40.79 -91.06 -6.60
C GLN A 6 41.16 -90.34 -5.29
N ASN A 7 40.88 -89.03 -5.20
CA ASN A 7 41.22 -88.18 -4.05
C ASN A 7 39.97 -87.60 -3.38
N ARG A 8 39.03 -88.48 -3.02
CA ARG A 8 37.69 -88.11 -2.55
C ARG A 8 37.71 -87.20 -1.31
N ALA A 9 38.63 -87.45 -0.38
CA ALA A 9 38.82 -86.63 0.83
C ALA A 9 39.32 -85.20 0.53
N LEU A 10 40.28 -85.04 -0.38
CA LEU A 10 40.78 -83.73 -0.80
C LEU A 10 39.72 -82.94 -1.56
N GLY A 11 38.94 -83.62 -2.42
CA GLY A 11 37.81 -83.02 -3.13
C GLY A 11 36.74 -82.47 -2.18
N THR A 12 36.37 -83.21 -1.14
CA THR A 12 35.43 -82.74 -0.12
C THR A 12 35.95 -81.54 0.68
N ILE A 13 37.24 -81.51 1.02
CA ILE A 13 37.85 -80.39 1.74
C ILE A 13 37.83 -79.12 0.88
N LEU A 14 38.11 -79.24 -0.42
CA LEU A 14 38.06 -78.09 -1.35
C LEU A 14 36.65 -77.53 -1.53
N VAL A 15 35.62 -78.38 -1.58
CA VAL A 15 34.23 -77.93 -1.66
C VAL A 15 33.79 -77.24 -0.36
N VAL A 16 34.08 -77.84 0.80
CA VAL A 16 33.72 -77.26 2.10
C VAL A 16 34.47 -75.95 2.34
N SER A 17 35.77 -75.89 2.06
CA SER A 17 36.54 -74.64 2.18
C SER A 17 36.05 -73.57 1.21
N GLY A 18 35.71 -73.94 -0.04
CA GLY A 18 35.09 -73.02 -1.00
C GLY A 18 33.76 -72.44 -0.50
N ILE A 19 32.90 -73.27 0.10
CA ILE A 19 31.63 -72.83 0.72
C ILE A 19 31.91 -71.91 1.91
N CYS A 20 32.86 -72.25 2.79
CA CYS A 20 33.22 -71.42 3.93
C CYS A 20 33.76 -70.04 3.51
N VAL A 21 34.58 -69.98 2.44
CA VAL A 21 35.09 -68.71 1.90
C VAL A 21 33.95 -67.88 1.30
N LEU A 22 33.02 -68.50 0.56
CA LEU A 22 31.86 -67.79 0.02
C LEU A 22 30.95 -67.25 1.12
N LEU A 23 30.64 -68.06 2.15
CA LEU A 23 29.87 -67.61 3.31
C LEU A 23 30.57 -66.47 4.05
N GLY A 24 31.90 -66.57 4.23
CA GLY A 24 32.71 -65.49 4.82
C GLY A 24 32.64 -64.20 4.00
N ALA A 25 32.75 -64.29 2.67
CA ALA A 25 32.65 -63.14 1.78
C ALA A 25 31.26 -62.50 1.81
N VAL A 26 30.18 -63.30 1.85
CA VAL A 26 28.81 -62.80 1.98
C VAL A 26 28.59 -62.07 3.31
N LEU A 27 29.07 -62.65 4.42
CA LEU A 27 28.97 -62.00 5.73
C LEU A 27 29.78 -60.71 5.81
N LEU A 28 30.98 -60.69 5.23
CA LEU A 28 31.81 -59.49 5.15
C LEU A 28 31.16 -58.41 4.29
N TYR A 29 30.59 -58.77 3.13
CA TYR A 29 29.87 -57.84 2.26
C TYR A 29 28.66 -57.25 2.97
N TRP A 30 27.87 -58.08 3.65
CA TRP A 30 26.70 -57.62 4.40
C TRP A 30 27.09 -56.73 5.58
N ARG A 31 28.15 -57.08 6.30
CA ARG A 31 28.66 -56.26 7.40
C ARG A 31 29.21 -54.92 6.91
N TRP A 32 29.87 -54.93 5.75
CA TRP A 32 30.44 -53.75 5.13
C TRP A 32 29.34 -52.84 4.57
N SER A 33 28.29 -53.39 3.96
CA SER A 33 27.14 -52.61 3.48
C SER A 33 26.44 -51.91 4.65
N VAL A 34 26.12 -52.65 5.72
CA VAL A 34 25.51 -52.08 6.94
C VAL A 34 26.41 -51.02 7.58
N TRP A 35 27.72 -51.26 7.63
CA TRP A 35 28.67 -50.28 8.14
C TRP A 35 28.74 -49.02 7.25
N SER A 36 28.72 -49.17 5.93
CA SER A 36 28.76 -48.05 4.99
C SER A 36 27.51 -47.17 5.09
N GLU A 37 26.34 -47.77 5.25
CA GLU A 37 25.06 -47.08 5.44
C GLU A 37 25.03 -46.34 6.80
N ALA A 38 25.49 -46.99 7.87
CA ALA A 38 25.64 -46.37 9.18
C ALA A 38 26.66 -45.21 9.17
N LYS A 39 27.76 -45.35 8.43
CA LYS A 39 28.76 -44.30 8.26
C LYS A 39 28.18 -43.10 7.51
N GLN A 40 27.46 -43.34 6.42
CA GLN A 40 26.84 -42.29 5.62
C GLN A 40 25.79 -41.50 6.40
N THR A 41 24.91 -42.18 7.15
CA THR A 41 23.90 -41.52 7.99
C THR A 41 24.55 -40.69 9.12
N PHE A 42 25.61 -41.20 9.74
CA PHE A 42 26.38 -40.45 10.73
C PHE A 42 27.04 -39.19 10.14
N ASP A 43 27.64 -39.30 8.96
CA ASP A 43 28.28 -38.17 8.28
C ASP A 43 27.25 -37.12 7.86
N GLN A 44 26.07 -37.54 7.39
CA GLN A 44 24.94 -36.64 7.09
C GLN A 44 24.44 -35.91 8.34
N ALA A 45 24.22 -36.63 9.45
CA ALA A 45 23.79 -36.02 10.70
C ALA A 45 24.83 -35.04 11.25
N THR A 46 26.12 -35.35 11.11
CA THR A 46 27.21 -34.46 11.50
C THR A 46 27.27 -33.21 10.63
N ALA A 47 27.10 -33.37 9.32
CA ALA A 47 27.05 -32.25 8.39
C ALA A 47 25.86 -31.32 8.70
N GLU A 48 24.67 -31.88 8.95
CA GLU A 48 23.48 -31.09 9.29
C GLU A 48 23.63 -30.40 10.66
N ARG A 49 24.19 -31.10 11.66
CA ARG A 49 24.51 -30.47 12.95
C ARG A 49 25.47 -29.29 12.78
N ASN A 50 26.55 -29.47 12.04
CA ASN A 50 27.54 -28.41 11.78
C ASN A 50 26.91 -27.24 11.00
N ARG A 51 26.00 -27.53 10.07
CA ARG A 51 25.23 -26.51 9.35
C ARG A 51 24.34 -25.71 10.30
N LEU A 52 23.53 -26.38 11.12
CA LEU A 52 22.66 -25.73 12.09
C LEU A 52 23.48 -24.88 13.06
N GLN A 53 24.59 -25.40 13.59
CA GLN A 53 25.50 -24.68 14.49
C GLN A 53 26.10 -23.39 13.92
N ARG A 54 26.21 -23.31 12.59
CA ARG A 54 26.71 -22.12 11.89
C ARG A 54 25.61 -21.12 11.52
N LEU A 55 24.33 -21.46 11.70
CA LEU A 55 23.25 -20.50 11.51
C LEU A 55 23.28 -19.48 12.64
N ASP A 56 23.05 -18.22 12.28
CA ASP A 56 22.84 -17.12 13.23
C ASP A 56 21.44 -16.52 13.01
N PRO A 57 20.52 -16.61 13.98
CA PRO A 57 20.69 -17.26 15.28
C PRO A 57 20.69 -18.80 15.20
N PHE A 58 21.50 -19.45 16.05
CA PHE A 58 21.51 -20.91 16.17
C PHE A 58 20.12 -21.43 16.59
N PRO A 59 19.52 -22.41 15.89
CA PRO A 59 18.21 -22.94 16.25
C PRO A 59 18.31 -23.78 17.53
N ASN A 60 18.10 -23.12 18.67
CA ASN A 60 17.92 -23.71 19.99
C ASN A 60 16.64 -23.18 20.64
N ASP A 61 16.18 -23.83 21.71
CA ASP A 61 14.93 -23.47 22.38
C ASP A 61 14.92 -22.02 22.89
N ALA A 62 16.08 -21.51 23.32
CA ALA A 62 16.20 -20.14 23.81
C ALA A 62 15.99 -19.11 22.69
N ASN A 63 16.62 -19.30 21.53
CA ASN A 63 16.47 -18.44 20.36
C ASN A 63 15.09 -18.59 19.72
N TYR A 64 14.54 -19.81 19.72
CA TYR A 64 13.16 -20.05 19.29
C TYR A 64 12.16 -19.27 20.15
N ARG A 65 12.26 -19.35 21.48
CA ARG A 65 11.40 -18.57 22.39
C ARG A 65 11.57 -17.06 22.21
N LYS A 66 12.80 -16.58 22.00
CA LYS A 66 13.05 -15.17 21.68
C LYS A 66 12.38 -14.76 20.37
N LEU A 67 12.52 -15.56 19.31
CA LEU A 67 11.88 -15.33 18.02
C LEU A 67 10.37 -15.31 18.15
N GLN A 68 9.79 -16.28 18.86
CA GLN A 68 8.36 -16.32 19.14
C GLN A 68 7.90 -15.04 19.85
N GLY A 69 8.61 -14.62 20.91
CA GLY A 69 8.31 -13.37 21.60
C GLY A 69 8.53 -12.10 20.75
N TYR A 70 9.41 -12.13 19.74
CA TYR A 70 9.51 -11.05 18.76
C TYR A 70 8.33 -11.04 17.79
N LEU A 71 7.91 -12.21 17.30
CA LEU A 71 6.77 -12.35 16.40
C LEU A 71 5.46 -11.94 17.08
N GLU A 72 5.24 -12.36 18.33
CA GLU A 72 4.05 -11.97 19.11
C GLU A 72 4.00 -10.44 19.28
N ARG A 73 5.12 -9.81 19.67
CA ARG A 73 5.19 -8.34 19.80
C ARG A 73 5.03 -7.62 18.46
N TYR A 74 5.63 -8.15 17.40
CA TYR A 74 5.51 -7.59 16.06
C TYR A 74 4.07 -7.67 15.57
N ASN A 75 3.40 -8.82 15.71
CA ASN A 75 2.01 -8.99 15.31
C ASN A 75 1.09 -8.08 16.13
N ALA A 76 1.27 -8.01 17.45
CA ALA A 76 0.50 -7.10 18.30
C ALA A 76 0.69 -5.62 17.89
N ALA A 77 1.92 -5.21 17.58
CA ALA A 77 2.20 -3.86 17.10
C ALA A 77 1.61 -3.61 15.69
N LEU A 78 1.67 -4.60 14.81
CA LEU A 78 1.12 -4.53 13.46
C LEU A 78 -0.41 -4.45 13.49
N ASP A 79 -1.06 -5.26 14.32
CA ASP A 79 -2.52 -5.28 14.44
C ASP A 79 -3.01 -3.98 15.08
N LYS A 80 -2.32 -3.47 16.10
CA LYS A 80 -2.60 -2.13 16.64
C LYS A 80 -2.44 -1.04 15.57
N PHE A 81 -1.35 -1.07 14.81
CA PHE A 81 -1.12 -0.09 13.74
C PHE A 81 -2.21 -0.16 12.66
N LYS A 82 -2.67 -1.36 12.31
CA LYS A 82 -3.80 -1.58 11.40
C LYS A 82 -5.10 -1.02 11.95
N GLU A 83 -5.39 -1.23 13.24
CA GLU A 83 -6.56 -0.68 13.91
C GLU A 83 -6.53 0.85 13.91
N ASP A 84 -5.39 1.45 14.27
CA ASP A 84 -5.18 2.90 14.24
C ASP A 84 -5.44 3.46 12.82
N LEU A 85 -4.88 2.82 11.78
CA LEU A 85 -5.12 3.24 10.39
C LEU A 85 -6.58 3.10 9.93
N LYS A 86 -7.32 2.10 10.43
CA LYS A 86 -8.75 1.91 10.12
C LYS A 86 -9.63 2.95 10.81
N ALA A 87 -9.27 3.36 12.03
CA ALA A 87 -10.00 4.39 12.76
C ALA A 87 -9.96 5.75 12.05
N ASP A 88 -8.86 6.01 11.33
CA ASP A 88 -8.58 7.29 10.67
C ASP A 88 -9.05 7.33 9.20
N VAL A 89 -9.91 6.40 8.77
CA VAL A 89 -10.52 6.37 7.42
C VAL A 89 -12.04 6.37 7.53
N ALA A 90 -12.70 7.04 6.58
CA ALA A 90 -14.16 7.05 6.48
C ALA A 90 -14.74 5.62 6.52
N ALA A 91 -15.76 5.38 7.32
CA ALA A 91 -16.43 4.08 7.37
C ALA A 91 -17.07 3.74 6.02
N GLU A 92 -17.14 2.44 5.70
CA GLU A 92 -17.90 1.90 4.57
C GLU A 92 -19.29 1.44 5.07
N PRO A 93 -20.31 2.30 5.06
CA PRO A 93 -21.64 1.89 5.49
C PRO A 93 -22.23 0.91 4.46
N PRO A 94 -22.91 -0.15 4.90
CA PRO A 94 -23.74 -0.92 3.98
C PRO A 94 -24.77 0.03 3.38
N LEU A 95 -24.80 0.10 2.06
CA LEU A 95 -25.60 1.08 1.34
C LEU A 95 -26.31 0.44 0.16
N ALA A 96 -27.63 0.57 0.12
CA ALA A 96 -28.39 0.17 -1.06
C ALA A 96 -28.26 1.20 -2.20
N PRO A 97 -28.35 0.79 -3.49
CA PRO A 97 -28.19 1.72 -4.61
C PRO A 97 -29.11 2.94 -4.61
N ASN A 98 -30.34 2.79 -4.13
CA ASN A 98 -31.33 3.87 -3.99
C ASN A 98 -30.99 4.85 -2.85
N GLU A 99 -30.39 4.34 -1.77
CA GLU A 99 -29.93 5.16 -0.66
C GLU A 99 -28.74 6.03 -1.06
N PHE A 100 -27.85 5.53 -1.94
CA PHE A 100 -26.73 6.31 -2.48
C PHE A 100 -27.20 7.61 -3.15
N GLN A 101 -28.16 7.54 -4.07
CA GLN A 101 -28.68 8.74 -4.75
C GLN A 101 -29.33 9.74 -3.78
N SER A 102 -29.92 9.24 -2.69
CA SER A 102 -30.50 10.10 -1.65
C SER A 102 -29.41 10.80 -0.83
N ARG A 103 -28.34 10.08 -0.48
CA ARG A 103 -27.17 10.65 0.20
C ARG A 103 -26.40 11.62 -0.67
N LEU A 104 -26.23 11.34 -1.96
CA LEU A 104 -25.60 12.26 -2.91
C LEU A 104 -26.35 13.60 -2.93
N ARG A 105 -27.68 13.58 -3.09
CA ARG A 105 -28.50 14.79 -3.04
C ARG A 105 -28.38 15.54 -1.71
N GLN A 106 -28.39 14.83 -0.59
CA GLN A 106 -28.21 15.45 0.73
C GLN A 106 -26.82 16.09 0.88
N ALA A 107 -25.77 15.41 0.42
CA ALA A 107 -24.40 15.91 0.46
C ALA A 107 -24.22 17.14 -0.44
N THR A 108 -24.76 17.12 -1.67
CA THR A 108 -24.76 18.26 -2.59
C THR A 108 -25.44 19.47 -1.94
N LEU A 109 -26.67 19.31 -1.41
CA LEU A 109 -27.39 20.40 -0.74
C LEU A 109 -26.64 20.94 0.49
N ALA A 110 -26.04 20.06 1.30
CA ALA A 110 -25.28 20.46 2.46
C ALA A 110 -24.02 21.27 2.08
N VAL A 111 -23.35 20.86 1.01
CA VAL A 111 -22.17 21.54 0.46
C VAL A 111 -22.56 22.89 -0.15
N GLU A 112 -23.64 22.96 -0.91
CA GLU A 112 -24.17 24.22 -1.47
C GLU A 112 -24.52 25.23 -0.36
N GLU A 113 -25.23 24.78 0.68
CA GLU A 113 -25.61 25.63 1.80
C GLU A 113 -24.38 26.13 2.57
N ARG A 114 -23.39 25.25 2.79
CA ARG A 114 -22.14 25.61 3.46
C ARG A 114 -21.28 26.54 2.59
N ALA A 115 -21.25 26.35 1.29
CA ALA A 115 -20.55 27.22 0.35
C ALA A 115 -21.19 28.62 0.33
N ARG A 116 -22.52 28.71 0.31
CA ARG A 116 -23.25 29.98 0.46
C ARG A 116 -22.91 30.67 1.78
N THR A 117 -22.90 29.93 2.89
CA THR A 117 -22.58 30.45 4.22
C THR A 117 -21.13 30.97 4.30
N ASN A 118 -20.19 30.27 3.68
CA ASN A 118 -18.77 30.64 3.66
C ASN A 118 -18.39 31.56 2.49
N ASN A 119 -19.34 32.00 1.66
CA ASN A 119 -19.14 32.83 0.46
C ASN A 119 -18.16 32.23 -0.55
N VAL A 120 -18.15 30.90 -0.68
CA VAL A 120 -17.33 30.18 -1.65
C VAL A 120 -18.15 29.92 -2.91
N LYS A 121 -17.61 30.26 -4.09
CA LYS A 121 -18.27 29.95 -5.37
C LYS A 121 -17.99 28.51 -5.77
N LEU A 122 -19.04 27.77 -6.13
CA LEU A 122 -18.94 26.40 -6.65
C LEU A 122 -19.10 26.39 -8.18
N PRO A 123 -18.62 25.34 -8.87
CA PRO A 123 -18.92 25.13 -10.29
C PRO A 123 -20.43 24.97 -10.54
N ASP A 124 -20.88 25.23 -11.75
CA ASP A 124 -22.25 24.96 -12.14
C ASP A 124 -22.54 23.44 -12.09
N LYS A 125 -23.70 23.06 -11.54
CA LYS A 125 -24.14 21.65 -11.39
C LYS A 125 -23.11 20.80 -10.64
N PHE A 126 -22.68 21.27 -9.48
CA PHE A 126 -21.64 20.62 -8.72
C PHE A 126 -22.16 19.41 -7.93
N GLU A 127 -22.14 18.22 -8.53
CA GLU A 127 -22.56 16.95 -7.90
C GLU A 127 -21.39 16.19 -7.25
N LEU A 128 -20.42 16.92 -6.68
CA LEU A 128 -19.27 16.34 -5.96
C LEU A 128 -18.45 15.33 -6.80
N GLY A 129 -18.49 15.43 -8.13
CA GLY A 129 -17.83 14.50 -9.05
C GLY A 129 -18.56 13.16 -9.26
N PHE A 130 -19.82 13.06 -8.84
CA PHE A 130 -20.69 11.90 -9.03
C PHE A 130 -21.83 12.18 -10.04
N ASP A 131 -21.58 13.05 -11.03
CA ASP A 131 -22.57 13.53 -12.01
C ASP A 131 -23.28 12.38 -12.74
N GLU A 132 -22.57 11.27 -12.99
CA GLU A 132 -23.11 10.07 -13.64
C GLU A 132 -24.22 9.40 -12.80
N PHE A 133 -24.10 9.45 -11.47
CA PHE A 133 -25.02 8.81 -10.54
C PHE A 133 -26.18 9.71 -10.10
N ALA A 134 -26.19 10.97 -10.53
CA ALA A 134 -27.32 11.87 -10.32
C ALA A 134 -28.61 11.33 -10.98
N ARG A 135 -28.47 10.56 -12.07
CA ARG A 135 -29.60 9.98 -12.83
C ARG A 135 -29.55 8.46 -12.98
N THR A 136 -28.39 7.85 -12.79
CA THR A 136 -28.21 6.40 -12.88
C THR A 136 -27.91 5.81 -11.50
N MET A 137 -28.47 4.63 -11.21
CA MET A 137 -28.18 3.96 -9.95
C MET A 137 -26.88 3.16 -10.07
N PRO A 138 -25.99 3.19 -9.06
CA PRO A 138 -24.84 2.32 -9.03
C PRO A 138 -25.26 0.85 -8.88
N SER A 139 -24.37 -0.08 -9.21
CA SER A 139 -24.62 -1.50 -8.93
C SER A 139 -24.58 -1.77 -7.42
N THR A 140 -25.29 -2.79 -6.95
CA THR A 140 -25.32 -3.19 -5.54
C THR A 140 -23.93 -3.50 -4.98
N ALA A 141 -23.03 -4.02 -5.82
CA ALA A 141 -21.66 -4.35 -5.41
C ALA A 141 -20.79 -3.12 -5.13
N VAL A 142 -21.10 -1.97 -5.73
CA VAL A 142 -20.27 -0.75 -5.70
C VAL A 142 -20.93 0.38 -4.90
N ALA A 143 -22.21 0.25 -4.54
CA ALA A 143 -22.96 1.28 -3.82
C ALA A 143 -22.32 1.64 -2.45
N ALA A 144 -21.84 0.65 -1.68
CA ALA A 144 -21.17 0.90 -0.40
C ALA A 144 -19.85 1.66 -0.60
N LEU A 145 -19.04 1.25 -1.58
CA LEU A 145 -17.77 1.89 -1.96
C LEU A 145 -17.97 3.35 -2.36
N LEU A 146 -18.95 3.61 -3.22
CA LEU A 146 -19.30 4.96 -3.64
C LEU A 146 -19.81 5.81 -2.48
N GLY A 147 -20.58 5.21 -1.56
CA GLY A 147 -21.03 5.90 -0.34
C GLY A 147 -19.89 6.33 0.57
N GLN A 148 -18.87 5.47 0.70
CA GLN A 148 -17.63 5.80 1.40
C GLN A 148 -16.88 6.92 0.67
N GLU A 149 -16.65 6.80 -0.64
CA GLU A 149 -15.96 7.81 -1.44
C GLU A 149 -16.68 9.17 -1.40
N LEU A 150 -18.01 9.18 -1.47
CA LEU A 150 -18.82 10.40 -1.34
C LEU A 150 -18.58 11.08 0.01
N SER A 151 -18.51 10.30 1.10
CA SER A 151 -18.22 10.83 2.43
C SER A 151 -16.81 11.42 2.51
N GLN A 152 -15.83 10.78 1.87
CA GLN A 152 -14.45 11.27 1.76
C GLN A 152 -14.37 12.58 0.97
N VAL A 153 -15.03 12.64 -0.17
CA VAL A 153 -15.12 13.85 -1.00
C VAL A 153 -15.81 14.97 -0.24
N GLN A 154 -16.91 14.69 0.47
CA GLN A 154 -17.60 15.69 1.27
C GLN A 154 -16.69 16.24 2.38
N MET A 155 -15.94 15.39 3.09
CA MET A 155 -14.95 15.84 4.07
C MET A 155 -13.89 16.74 3.43
N PHE A 156 -13.38 16.34 2.27
CA PHE A 156 -12.41 17.13 1.51
C PHE A 156 -12.96 18.51 1.12
N ILE A 157 -14.16 18.56 0.52
CA ILE A 157 -14.78 19.83 0.11
C ILE A 157 -15.04 20.71 1.33
N ASN A 158 -15.48 20.15 2.46
CA ASN A 158 -15.66 20.92 3.69
C ASN A 158 -14.37 21.59 4.17
N ILE A 159 -13.19 20.96 3.97
CA ILE A 159 -11.90 21.62 4.26
C ILE A 159 -11.73 22.89 3.42
N LEU A 160 -12.04 22.84 2.12
CA LEU A 160 -11.96 24.02 1.24
C LEU A 160 -12.95 25.11 1.68
N LEU A 161 -14.18 24.71 2.01
CA LEU A 161 -15.22 25.65 2.44
C LEU A 161 -14.88 26.31 3.77
N ASP A 162 -14.35 25.55 4.74
CA ASP A 162 -13.96 26.04 6.07
C ASP A 162 -12.69 26.89 6.03
N ALA A 163 -11.85 26.68 5.03
CA ALA A 163 -10.74 27.55 4.71
C ALA A 163 -11.16 28.86 4.02
N LYS A 164 -12.43 28.95 3.58
CA LYS A 164 -12.99 30.10 2.87
C LYS A 164 -12.18 30.47 1.63
N VAL A 165 -11.94 29.48 0.77
CA VAL A 165 -11.40 29.72 -0.58
C VAL A 165 -12.38 30.59 -1.39
N ASP A 166 -11.91 31.36 -2.35
CA ASP A 166 -12.79 32.28 -3.11
C ASP A 166 -13.74 31.50 -4.03
N SER A 167 -13.21 30.47 -4.69
CA SER A 167 -13.98 29.62 -5.59
C SER A 167 -13.33 28.27 -5.82
N ILE A 168 -14.14 27.24 -6.01
CA ILE A 168 -13.72 25.97 -6.63
C ILE A 168 -14.05 26.11 -8.11
N THR A 169 -13.03 26.10 -8.97
CA THR A 169 -13.18 26.32 -10.41
C THR A 169 -13.33 25.02 -11.18
N ALA A 170 -12.69 23.96 -10.72
CA ALA A 170 -12.82 22.62 -11.30
C ALA A 170 -12.71 21.56 -10.20
N PHE A 171 -13.49 20.50 -10.34
CA PHE A 171 -13.40 19.33 -9.49
C PHE A 171 -13.75 18.09 -10.31
N ARG A 172 -12.93 17.06 -10.21
CA ARG A 172 -13.11 15.81 -10.94
C ARG A 172 -12.74 14.63 -10.07
N ARG A 173 -13.65 13.67 -9.98
CA ARG A 173 -13.41 12.35 -9.40
C ARG A 173 -12.94 11.39 -10.50
N ARG A 174 -11.95 10.53 -10.22
CA ARG A 174 -11.62 9.42 -11.12
C ARG A 174 -12.50 8.21 -10.77
N PRO A 175 -13.21 7.61 -11.73
CA PRO A 175 -14.03 6.43 -11.46
C PRO A 175 -13.21 5.28 -10.86
N LEU A 176 -13.79 4.61 -9.88
CA LEU A 176 -13.21 3.44 -9.24
C LEU A 176 -13.08 2.28 -10.26
N PRO A 177 -12.06 1.42 -10.15
CA PRO A 177 -11.93 0.24 -10.99
C PRO A 177 -13.19 -0.65 -11.00
N GLU A 178 -13.87 -0.75 -9.86
CA GLU A 178 -15.05 -1.57 -9.62
C GLU A 178 -16.29 -1.04 -10.36
N GLU A 179 -16.34 0.25 -10.68
CA GLU A 179 -17.44 0.87 -11.41
C GLU A 179 -17.51 0.44 -12.88
N ARG A 180 -16.38 0.06 -13.49
CA ARG A 180 -16.35 -0.30 -14.92
C ARG A 180 -16.91 -1.70 -15.21
N GLY A 181 -17.36 -2.43 -14.19
CA GLY A 181 -17.65 -3.85 -14.31
C GLY A 181 -16.39 -4.65 -14.67
N ALA A 182 -16.46 -5.98 -14.57
CA ALA A 182 -15.41 -6.81 -15.14
C ALA A 182 -15.28 -6.47 -16.64
N SER A 183 -14.22 -5.75 -17.02
CA SER A 183 -13.86 -5.65 -18.43
C SER A 183 -13.77 -7.08 -18.95
N PRO A 184 -14.46 -7.45 -20.05
CA PRO A 184 -14.28 -8.76 -20.61
C PRO A 184 -12.79 -8.92 -20.87
N THR A 185 -12.19 -9.96 -20.29
CA THR A 185 -10.88 -10.45 -20.69
C THR A 185 -10.87 -10.40 -22.22
N PRO A 186 -9.94 -9.67 -22.87
CA PRO A 186 -9.92 -9.61 -24.31
C PRO A 186 -9.85 -11.05 -24.81
N THR A 187 -10.91 -11.49 -25.48
CA THR A 187 -10.92 -12.78 -26.17
C THR A 187 -9.68 -12.78 -27.05
N PRO A 188 -8.72 -13.70 -26.85
CA PRO A 188 -7.51 -13.69 -27.65
C PRO A 188 -7.93 -13.87 -29.10
N SER A 189 -7.69 -12.84 -29.93
CA SER A 189 -7.77 -12.99 -31.37
C SER A 189 -6.79 -14.09 -31.78
N PRO A 190 -7.21 -15.09 -32.57
CA PRO A 190 -6.29 -16.11 -33.03
C PRO A 190 -5.29 -15.45 -33.98
N GLY A 191 -4.05 -15.21 -33.52
CA GLY A 191 -3.00 -14.72 -34.40
C GLY A 191 -1.83 -13.98 -33.75
N GLN A 192 -1.95 -13.45 -32.53
CA GLN A 192 -0.87 -12.64 -31.96
C GLN A 192 -0.04 -13.41 -30.95
N ARG A 193 1.10 -13.96 -31.40
CA ARG A 193 2.16 -14.46 -30.53
C ARG A 193 2.80 -13.28 -29.79
N VAL A 194 2.34 -13.01 -28.57
CA VAL A 194 3.10 -12.22 -27.60
C VAL A 194 3.83 -13.19 -26.68
N ALA A 195 5.14 -13.04 -26.60
CA ALA A 195 6.03 -13.88 -25.80
C ALA A 195 5.62 -13.85 -24.32
N THR A 196 5.17 -15.00 -23.82
CA THR A 196 4.80 -15.20 -22.42
C THR A 196 6.02 -15.62 -21.60
N THR A 197 6.67 -14.66 -20.94
CA THR A 197 7.51 -14.92 -19.75
C THR A 197 6.75 -14.57 -18.47
N ALA A 198 5.46 -14.91 -18.38
CA ALA A 198 4.72 -14.88 -17.13
C ALA A 198 4.40 -16.32 -16.70
N LYS A 199 5.08 -16.76 -15.65
CA LYS A 199 4.84 -18.04 -14.98
C LYS A 199 3.39 -18.05 -14.45
N PRO A 200 2.52 -19.00 -14.85
CA PRO A 200 1.17 -19.09 -14.31
C PRO A 200 1.25 -19.69 -12.90
N GLY A 201 0.74 -18.99 -11.89
CA GLY A 201 0.66 -19.52 -10.52
C GLY A 201 0.92 -18.53 -9.37
N GLY A 202 1.11 -17.25 -9.64
CA GLY A 202 1.09 -16.24 -8.57
C GLY A 202 -0.35 -15.90 -8.22
N THR A 203 -0.85 -16.37 -7.08
CA THR A 203 -2.04 -15.80 -6.44
C THR A 203 -1.84 -14.29 -6.37
N PRO A 204 -2.75 -13.44 -6.90
CA PRO A 204 -2.60 -12.00 -6.76
C PRO A 204 -2.52 -11.69 -5.27
N THR A 205 -1.38 -11.15 -4.83
CA THR A 205 -1.26 -10.62 -3.47
C THR A 205 -2.42 -9.65 -3.26
N PRO A 206 -3.22 -9.80 -2.19
CA PRO A 206 -4.32 -8.90 -1.93
C PRO A 206 -3.78 -7.46 -1.90
N LYS A 207 -4.48 -6.53 -2.56
CA LYS A 207 -4.17 -5.11 -2.38
C LYS A 207 -4.60 -4.75 -0.97
N LEU A 208 -3.66 -4.30 -0.13
CA LEU A 208 -3.91 -3.83 1.24
C LEU A 208 -4.31 -2.35 1.30
N ILE A 209 -4.00 -1.60 0.23
CA ILE A 209 -4.24 -0.17 0.12
C ILE A 209 -4.87 0.12 -1.24
N GLU A 210 -5.97 0.86 -1.20
CA GLU A 210 -6.65 1.41 -2.37
C GLU A 210 -6.63 2.95 -2.35
N ARG A 211 -6.78 3.54 -3.54
CA ARG A 211 -6.55 4.96 -3.78
C ARG A 211 -7.68 5.52 -4.63
N ASN A 212 -8.47 6.40 -4.04
CA ASN A 212 -9.49 7.15 -4.75
C ASN A 212 -8.88 8.49 -5.12
N VAL A 213 -8.88 8.84 -6.40
CA VAL A 213 -8.16 10.02 -6.90
C VAL A 213 -9.14 11.11 -7.26
N ILE A 214 -8.92 12.30 -6.71
CA ILE A 214 -9.63 13.51 -7.07
C ILE A 214 -8.65 14.55 -7.61
N GLU A 215 -9.13 15.34 -8.56
CA GLU A 215 -8.45 16.49 -9.13
C GLU A 215 -9.29 17.72 -8.77
N VAL A 216 -8.66 18.72 -8.18
CA VAL A 216 -9.32 19.96 -7.76
C VAL A 216 -8.54 21.16 -8.26
N THR A 217 -9.24 22.20 -8.68
CA THR A 217 -8.69 23.54 -8.87
C THR A 217 -9.54 24.55 -8.14
N PHE A 218 -8.90 25.43 -7.38
CA PHE A 218 -9.57 26.47 -6.61
C PHE A 218 -8.75 27.75 -6.59
N LYS A 219 -9.42 28.87 -6.35
CA LYS A 219 -8.81 30.18 -6.17
C LYS A 219 -8.91 30.58 -4.71
N ALA A 220 -7.81 31.08 -4.16
CA ALA A 220 -7.73 31.45 -2.75
C ALA A 220 -6.70 32.55 -2.52
N ALA A 221 -6.87 33.32 -1.45
CA ALA A 221 -5.76 34.06 -0.87
C ALA A 221 -4.67 33.09 -0.35
N PRO A 222 -3.37 33.45 -0.35
CA PRO A 222 -2.28 32.57 0.09
C PRO A 222 -2.42 32.05 1.53
N GLY A 223 -3.09 32.80 2.40
CA GLY A 223 -3.43 32.33 3.76
C GLY A 223 -4.44 31.19 3.77
N ALA A 224 -5.52 31.32 2.99
CA ALA A 224 -6.55 30.28 2.87
C ALA A 224 -5.99 29.03 2.18
N ALA A 225 -5.20 29.16 1.11
CA ALA A 225 -4.55 28.02 0.47
C ALA A 225 -3.63 27.23 1.42
N ARG A 226 -2.82 27.94 2.24
CA ARG A 226 -2.00 27.30 3.28
C ARG A 226 -2.85 26.58 4.33
N LYS A 227 -3.97 27.18 4.75
CA LYS A 227 -4.91 26.54 5.66
C LYS A 227 -5.44 25.23 5.07
N VAL A 228 -5.86 25.22 3.80
CA VAL A 228 -6.30 23.99 3.12
C VAL A 228 -5.20 22.92 3.17
N MET A 229 -3.96 23.27 2.81
CA MET A 229 -2.86 22.29 2.82
C MET A 229 -2.61 21.72 4.22
N ASN A 230 -2.61 22.57 5.25
CA ASN A 230 -2.41 22.13 6.62
C ASN A 230 -3.53 21.20 7.08
N GLU A 231 -4.79 21.56 6.84
CA GLU A 231 -5.96 20.75 7.23
C GLU A 231 -6.00 19.40 6.51
N ILE A 232 -5.58 19.35 5.24
CA ILE A 232 -5.41 18.08 4.50
C ILE A 232 -4.39 17.20 5.21
N THR A 233 -3.24 17.76 5.61
CA THR A 233 -2.16 17.01 6.26
C THR A 233 -2.44 16.65 7.72
N SER A 234 -3.31 17.38 8.40
CA SER A 234 -3.70 17.14 9.80
C SER A 234 -5.02 16.37 9.93
N SER A 235 -5.65 15.96 8.82
CA SER A 235 -6.91 15.23 8.87
C SER A 235 -6.73 13.87 9.53
N THR A 236 -7.49 13.61 10.59
CA THR A 236 -7.50 12.33 11.31
C THR A 236 -8.72 11.47 10.97
N SER A 237 -9.68 11.98 10.18
CA SER A 237 -10.88 11.22 9.79
C SER A 237 -10.78 10.63 8.38
N GLN A 238 -9.79 11.07 7.62
CA GLN A 238 -9.50 10.53 6.30
C GLN A 238 -8.04 10.81 5.93
N PHE A 239 -7.32 9.78 5.49
CA PHE A 239 -6.00 9.95 4.91
C PHE A 239 -6.08 10.57 3.52
N PHE A 240 -5.55 11.77 3.38
CA PHE A 240 -5.37 12.48 2.12
C PHE A 240 -3.87 12.59 1.78
N ILE A 241 -3.51 12.31 0.52
CA ILE A 241 -2.16 12.50 0.00
C ILE A 241 -2.21 13.47 -1.17
N ILE A 242 -1.53 14.61 -1.04
CA ILE A 242 -1.32 15.54 -2.14
C ILE A 242 -0.22 14.96 -3.05
N ARG A 243 -0.58 14.53 -4.26
CA ARG A 243 0.35 13.96 -5.24
C ARG A 243 1.01 15.03 -6.09
N THR A 244 0.24 16.01 -6.51
CA THR A 244 0.72 17.15 -7.27
C THR A 244 0.07 18.41 -6.72
N LEU A 245 0.82 19.50 -6.72
CA LEU A 245 0.37 20.81 -6.32
C LEU A 245 0.96 21.82 -7.30
N TYR A 246 0.10 22.45 -8.09
CA TYR A 246 0.44 23.56 -8.96
C TYR A 246 -0.15 24.82 -8.36
N VAL A 247 0.67 25.86 -8.27
CA VAL A 247 0.26 27.17 -7.78
C VAL A 247 0.58 28.18 -8.87
N HIS A 248 -0.42 28.94 -9.27
CA HIS A 248 -0.32 29.98 -10.28
C HIS A 248 -0.85 31.30 -9.70
N ASN A 249 -0.14 32.40 -9.93
CA ASN A 249 -0.62 33.71 -9.51
C ASN A 249 -1.67 34.21 -10.50
N GLU A 250 -2.72 34.87 -10.03
CA GLU A 250 -3.73 35.42 -10.95
C GLU A 250 -3.20 36.57 -11.81
N LYS A 251 -2.10 37.22 -11.40
CA LYS A 251 -1.45 38.27 -12.18
C LYS A 251 -0.11 37.77 -12.69
N ASP A 252 0.07 37.82 -14.01
CA ASP A 252 1.35 37.48 -14.65
C ASP A 252 2.47 38.46 -14.33
N LYS A 253 2.12 39.69 -13.92
CA LYS A 253 3.09 40.72 -13.57
C LYS A 253 3.43 40.63 -12.09
N GLY A 254 4.68 40.28 -11.82
CA GLY A 254 5.25 40.31 -10.47
C GLY A 254 5.14 41.70 -9.81
N PRO A 255 5.29 41.78 -8.48
CA PRO A 255 5.20 43.04 -7.75
C PRO A 255 6.18 44.05 -8.34
N PRO A 256 5.81 45.35 -8.41
CA PRO A 256 6.74 46.39 -8.81
C PRO A 256 8.00 46.29 -7.95
N HIS A 257 9.18 46.29 -8.56
CA HIS A 257 10.43 46.39 -7.82
C HIS A 257 10.32 47.56 -6.85
N GLU A 258 10.63 47.32 -5.57
CA GLU A 258 10.83 48.41 -4.62
C GLU A 258 11.82 49.39 -5.25
N ARG A 259 11.32 50.58 -5.63
CA ARG A 259 12.23 51.71 -5.79
C ARG A 259 12.84 51.88 -4.43
N THR A 260 14.15 51.68 -4.35
CA THR A 260 14.98 51.89 -3.17
C THR A 260 14.63 53.27 -2.62
N ALA A 261 13.75 53.30 -1.62
CA ALA A 261 13.53 54.51 -0.85
C ALA A 261 14.82 54.71 -0.08
N THR A 262 15.40 55.90 -0.28
CA THR A 262 16.52 56.47 0.46
C THR A 262 16.44 56.06 1.94
N PRO A 263 17.55 55.62 2.57
CA PRO A 263 17.51 55.02 3.89
C PRO A 263 17.04 56.03 4.94
N THR A 264 15.85 55.81 5.49
CA THR A 264 15.38 56.48 6.71
C THR A 264 16.03 55.77 7.91
N PRO A 265 16.53 56.50 8.94
CA PRO A 265 17.22 55.88 10.06
C PRO A 265 16.31 54.94 10.85
N ALA A 266 16.85 53.78 11.23
CA ALA A 266 16.16 52.77 12.02
C ALA A 266 15.81 53.26 13.44
N PRO A 267 14.59 53.01 13.93
CA PRO A 267 14.32 52.91 15.35
C PRO A 267 14.57 51.47 15.85
N SER A 268 15.02 51.41 17.10
CA SER A 268 15.52 50.27 17.88
C SER A 268 14.54 49.09 18.02
N PRO A 269 15.02 47.88 18.36
CA PRO A 269 14.25 46.65 18.29
C PRO A 269 13.26 46.54 19.44
N GLN A 270 11.97 46.48 19.11
CA GLN A 270 10.93 46.06 20.04
C GLN A 270 10.39 44.70 19.59
N ALA A 271 10.70 43.67 20.38
CA ALA A 271 10.22 42.31 20.17
C ALA A 271 8.68 42.28 20.24
N SER A 272 8.04 41.77 19.20
CA SER A 272 6.63 41.36 19.23
C SER A 272 6.53 39.84 19.05
N PRO A 273 5.62 39.16 19.77
CA PRO A 273 5.56 37.71 19.84
C PRO A 273 4.79 37.15 18.64
N GLY A 274 5.44 36.25 17.90
CA GLY A 274 4.83 35.61 16.73
C GLY A 274 5.87 35.02 15.78
N GLN A 275 6.85 34.29 16.31
CA GLN A 275 7.76 33.52 15.46
C GLN A 275 6.96 32.42 14.76
N SER A 276 6.77 32.59 13.45
CA SER A 276 6.33 31.50 12.58
C SER A 276 7.32 30.34 12.71
N PRO A 277 6.87 29.09 12.85
CA PRO A 277 7.76 27.97 13.05
C PRO A 277 8.70 27.78 11.86
N ALA A 278 9.96 27.49 12.17
CA ALA A 278 11.00 27.18 11.20
C ALA A 278 10.57 25.96 10.36
N GLY A 279 10.29 26.20 9.08
CA GLY A 279 9.75 25.19 8.15
C GLY A 279 8.53 25.67 7.35
N ALA A 280 7.97 26.84 7.66
CA ALA A 280 6.90 27.43 6.86
C ALA A 280 7.36 27.66 5.42
N LEU A 281 6.64 27.08 4.45
CA LEU A 281 6.79 27.41 3.04
C LEU A 281 6.53 28.91 2.86
N ASN A 282 7.60 29.69 2.67
CA ASN A 282 7.51 31.07 2.24
C ASN A 282 7.22 31.06 0.75
N PHE A 283 5.94 31.08 0.40
CA PHE A 283 5.54 31.35 -0.97
C PHE A 283 5.95 32.78 -1.30
N ILE A 284 6.85 32.94 -2.27
CA ILE A 284 7.13 34.24 -2.92
C ILE A 284 5.97 34.49 -3.91
N VAL A 285 4.77 34.58 -3.38
CA VAL A 285 3.57 35.00 -4.12
C VAL A 285 3.09 36.25 -3.41
N GLY A 286 2.70 37.28 -4.18
CA GLY A 286 2.27 38.55 -3.59
C GLY A 286 1.07 38.36 -2.66
N ASN A 287 0.59 39.44 -2.04
CA ASN A 287 -0.72 39.47 -1.37
C ASN A 287 -1.91 39.30 -2.35
N GLU A 288 -1.65 38.74 -3.53
CA GLU A 288 -2.61 38.48 -4.59
C GLU A 288 -3.24 37.09 -4.43
N HIS A 289 -4.44 36.94 -4.96
CA HIS A 289 -5.09 35.65 -5.02
C HIS A 289 -4.32 34.72 -5.96
N ILE A 290 -4.29 33.45 -5.60
CA ILE A 290 -3.61 32.39 -6.33
C ILE A 290 -4.63 31.34 -6.76
N GLU A 291 -4.38 30.76 -7.93
CA GLU A 291 -5.04 29.56 -8.38
C GLU A 291 -4.19 28.34 -8.00
N VAL A 292 -4.82 27.36 -7.38
CA VAL A 292 -4.19 26.13 -6.91
C VAL A 292 -4.87 24.94 -7.56
N SER A 293 -4.10 24.14 -8.30
CA SER A 293 -4.54 22.86 -8.85
C SER A 293 -3.83 21.71 -8.14
N ALA A 294 -4.58 20.75 -7.62
CA ALA A 294 -4.03 19.61 -6.91
C ALA A 294 -4.63 18.29 -7.37
N THR A 295 -3.80 17.25 -7.38
CA THR A 295 -4.27 15.86 -7.46
C THR A 295 -4.10 15.24 -6.08
N ILE A 296 -5.19 14.71 -5.54
CA ILE A 296 -5.25 14.20 -4.17
C ILE A 296 -5.71 12.75 -4.22
N GLU A 297 -4.99 11.91 -3.49
CA GLU A 297 -5.38 10.52 -3.23
C GLU A 297 -6.03 10.43 -1.85
N MET A 298 -7.24 9.88 -1.81
CA MET A 298 -7.93 9.48 -0.59
C MET A 298 -7.66 7.99 -0.40
N LEU A 299 -6.98 7.64 0.68
CA LEU A 299 -6.59 6.25 0.92
C LEU A 299 -7.71 5.44 1.58
N ARG A 300 -7.75 4.16 1.22
CA ARG A 300 -8.57 3.14 1.86
C ARG A 300 -7.71 1.93 2.21
N PHE A 301 -7.95 1.35 3.38
CA PHE A 301 -7.22 0.19 3.86
C PHE A 301 -8.13 -1.05 3.89
N THR A 302 -7.62 -2.18 3.38
CA THR A 302 -8.41 -3.40 3.11
C THR A 302 -7.83 -4.65 3.80
N PHE A 303 -6.98 -4.47 4.81
CA PHE A 303 -6.37 -5.55 5.59
C PHE A 303 -7.29 -6.17 6.63
#